data_AF-A0A1G2TWY6-F1
#
_entry.id   AF-A0A1G2TWY6-F1
#
_cell.length_a   1.000
_cell.length_b   1.000
_cell.length_c   1.000
_cell.angle_alpha   90.00
_cell.angle_beta   90.00
_cell.angle_gamma   90.00
#
_symmetry.space_group_name_H-M   'P 1'
#
loop_
_entity.id
_entity.type
_entity.pdbx_description
1 polymer ?
#
loop_
_entity_poly.entity_id
_entity_poly.type
_entity_poly.pdbx_seq_one_letter_code
_entity_poly.pdbx_strand_id
1 'polypeptide(L)'
;MKVLFITLTLLCNLPTFGQDMQNRTILKLTAPLSKDLYAVGWIIGNARLKAPNNINIFCGIGYKKQNWWFESMIQRQWSHVGNNLLLDFRFQKQFANRSTLYIEQSPFLNKHALYNFFIFEHPLWYKFNIGGETENILKAGKNSLGAGPRISRPLGTIGKTKVVMALSYRMRPQEPDELRLYLVFNVPLRLKH
;
A
#
# COMPACT_ATOMS: atom_id res chain seq x y z
N MET A 1 -15.82 -10.46 -18.10
CA MET A 1 -15.85 -10.17 -16.65
C MET A 1 -15.85 -11.41 -15.73
N LYS A 2 -16.15 -12.62 -16.21
CA LYS A 2 -16.19 -13.84 -15.36
C LYS A 2 -14.82 -14.45 -15.01
N VAL A 3 -13.76 -14.12 -15.77
CA VAL A 3 -12.41 -14.67 -15.58
C VAL A 3 -11.69 -14.06 -14.35
N LEU A 4 -12.02 -12.82 -13.96
CA LEU A 4 -11.39 -12.12 -12.83
C LEU A 4 -11.77 -12.73 -11.46
N PHE A 5 -12.97 -13.31 -11.37
CA PHE A 5 -13.44 -13.96 -10.14
C PHE A 5 -12.75 -15.30 -9.90
N ILE A 6 -12.46 -16.06 -10.97
CA ILE A 6 -11.87 -17.40 -10.88
C ILE A 6 -10.39 -17.34 -10.47
N THR A 7 -9.65 -16.27 -10.84
CA THR A 7 -8.26 -16.09 -10.38
C THR A 7 -8.16 -15.70 -8.91
N LEU A 8 -9.19 -15.05 -8.35
CA LEU A 8 -9.25 -14.67 -6.93
C LEU A 8 -9.49 -15.89 -6.02
N THR A 9 -10.29 -16.87 -6.46
CA THR A 9 -10.59 -18.08 -5.67
C THR A 9 -9.49 -19.13 -5.72
N LEU A 10 -8.72 -19.21 -6.83
CA LEU A 10 -7.63 -20.19 -6.99
C LEU A 10 -6.35 -19.86 -6.22
N LEU A 11 -6.17 -18.61 -5.75
CA LEU A 11 -5.05 -18.22 -4.88
C LEU A 11 -5.28 -18.55 -3.40
N CYS A 12 -6.46 -19.04 -3.02
CA CYS A 12 -6.84 -19.30 -1.62
C CYS A 12 -6.41 -20.68 -1.07
N ASN A 13 -5.73 -21.53 -1.86
CA ASN A 13 -5.37 -22.89 -1.45
C ASN A 13 -3.87 -23.21 -1.63
N LEU A 14 -2.98 -22.31 -1.21
CA LEU A 14 -1.58 -22.68 -0.98
C LEU A 14 -1.40 -23.01 0.51
N PRO A 15 -1.30 -24.30 0.88
CA PRO A 15 -1.02 -24.68 2.26
C PRO A 15 0.43 -24.30 2.55
N THR A 16 0.64 -23.26 3.33
CA THR A 16 1.97 -22.83 3.75
C THR A 16 1.98 -22.75 5.28
N PHE A 17 2.49 -23.84 5.88
CA PHE A 17 2.82 -23.85 7.30
C PHE A 17 3.77 -22.68 7.60
N GLY A 18 3.48 -21.89 8.63
CA GLY A 18 4.30 -20.72 9.00
C GLY A 18 4.08 -19.43 8.21
N GLN A 19 3.22 -19.40 7.18
CA GLN A 19 2.96 -18.19 6.38
C GLN A 19 1.56 -17.61 6.64
N ASP A 20 1.44 -16.29 6.77
CA ASP A 20 0.16 -15.57 6.72
C ASP A 20 -0.07 -15.02 5.31
N MET A 21 -1.31 -15.05 4.83
CA MET A 21 -1.66 -14.47 3.54
C MET A 21 -2.46 -13.21 3.79
N GLN A 22 -2.02 -12.09 3.20
CA GLN A 22 -2.70 -10.81 3.31
C GLN A 22 -3.21 -10.35 1.93
N ASN A 23 -4.52 -10.09 1.83
CA ASN A 23 -5.09 -9.30 0.76
C ASN A 23 -5.13 -7.82 1.19
N ARG A 24 -4.41 -6.97 0.46
CA ARG A 24 -4.36 -5.52 0.64
C ARG A 24 -5.03 -4.83 -0.55
N THR A 25 -6.31 -4.56 -0.41
CA THR A 25 -7.08 -3.78 -1.39
C THR A 25 -7.01 -2.31 -1.04
N ILE A 26 -6.60 -1.50 -2.02
CA ILE A 26 -6.31 -0.08 -1.85
C ILE A 26 -7.16 0.72 -2.83
N LEU A 27 -7.92 1.68 -2.32
CA LEU A 27 -8.59 2.71 -3.11
C LEU A 27 -7.96 4.06 -2.77
N LYS A 28 -7.30 4.69 -3.75
CA LYS A 28 -6.77 6.05 -3.66
C LYS A 28 -7.69 6.98 -4.46
N LEU A 29 -8.20 8.00 -3.79
CA LEU A 29 -9.02 9.06 -4.35
C LEU A 29 -8.18 10.33 -4.41
N THR A 30 -8.18 11.03 -5.56
CA THR A 30 -7.44 12.29 -5.71
C THR A 30 -8.33 13.32 -6.39
N ALA A 31 -8.43 14.53 -5.82
CA ALA A 31 -9.17 15.64 -6.41
C ALA A 31 -8.21 16.84 -6.59
N PRO A 32 -8.06 17.39 -7.81
CA PRO A 32 -7.17 18.53 -8.02
C PRO A 32 -7.70 19.77 -7.30
N LEU A 33 -6.82 20.45 -6.55
CA LEU A 33 -7.11 21.75 -5.92
C LEU A 33 -6.43 22.90 -6.68
N SER A 34 -5.26 22.62 -7.26
CA SER A 34 -4.53 23.52 -8.17
C SER A 34 -3.71 22.68 -9.16
N LYS A 35 -2.76 23.33 -9.87
CA LYS A 35 -1.81 22.64 -10.77
C LYS A 35 -1.00 21.56 -10.05
N ASP A 36 -0.49 21.91 -8.86
CA ASP A 36 0.44 21.07 -8.10
C ASP A 36 -0.17 20.52 -6.80
N LEU A 37 -1.26 21.12 -6.30
CA LEU A 37 -1.95 20.68 -5.08
C LEU A 37 -3.18 19.84 -5.37
N TYR A 38 -3.43 18.84 -4.52
CA TYR A 38 -4.61 17.98 -4.59
C TYR A 38 -5.07 17.54 -3.20
N ALA A 39 -6.37 17.32 -3.04
CA ALA A 39 -6.92 16.59 -1.91
C ALA A 39 -6.76 15.09 -2.18
N VAL A 40 -6.45 14.32 -1.14
CA VAL A 40 -6.23 12.88 -1.24
C VAL A 40 -6.96 12.14 -0.14
N GLY A 41 -7.54 11.01 -0.53
CA GLY A 41 -8.07 10.02 0.39
C GLY A 41 -7.54 8.64 0.04
N TRP A 42 -7.24 7.83 1.06
CA TRP A 42 -6.94 6.41 0.87
C TRP A 42 -7.87 5.57 1.71
N ILE A 43 -8.29 4.43 1.17
CA ILE A 43 -8.97 3.37 1.90
C ILE A 43 -8.17 2.10 1.66
N ILE A 44 -7.69 1.49 2.74
CA ILE A 44 -6.84 0.28 2.68
C ILE A 44 -7.49 -0.79 3.54
N GLY A 45 -8.05 -1.81 2.88
CA GLY A 45 -8.52 -3.03 3.53
C GLY A 45 -7.39 -4.05 3.60
N ASN A 46 -7.11 -4.54 4.80
CA ASN A 46 -6.11 -5.55 5.08
C ASN A 46 -6.81 -6.80 5.64
N ALA A 47 -7.20 -7.70 4.74
CA ALA A 47 -7.74 -9.00 5.11
C ALA A 47 -6.59 -10.01 5.21
N ARG A 48 -6.57 -10.80 6.28
CA ARG A 48 -5.52 -11.77 6.60
C ARG A 48 -6.14 -13.10 7.02
N LEU A 49 -5.40 -14.18 6.84
CA LEU A 49 -5.87 -15.52 7.21
C LEU A 49 -5.60 -15.84 8.68
N LYS A 50 -4.45 -15.42 9.22
CA LYS A 50 -4.02 -15.73 10.59
C LYS A 50 -4.00 -14.52 11.51
N ALA A 51 -3.47 -13.38 11.05
CA ALA A 51 -3.37 -12.18 11.88
C ALA A 51 -4.63 -11.30 11.80
N PRO A 52 -4.74 -10.27 12.67
CA PRO A 52 -5.88 -9.37 12.68
C PRO A 52 -6.17 -8.62 11.38
N ASN A 53 -7.42 -8.71 10.93
CA ASN A 53 -7.96 -7.84 9.89
C ASN A 53 -8.03 -6.39 10.35
N ASN A 54 -7.78 -5.46 9.44
CA ASN A 54 -7.99 -4.05 9.70
C ASN A 54 -8.37 -3.27 8.44
N ILE A 55 -9.02 -2.13 8.65
CA ILE A 55 -9.31 -1.14 7.61
C ILE A 55 -8.67 0.17 8.03
N ASN A 56 -8.02 0.85 7.09
CA ASN A 56 -7.41 2.15 7.30
C ASN A 56 -8.06 3.15 6.35
N ILE A 57 -8.47 4.29 6.87
CA ILE A 57 -8.93 5.42 6.08
C ILE A 57 -8.00 6.60 6.34
N PHE A 58 -7.58 7.25 5.27
CA PHE A 58 -6.66 8.38 5.27
C PHE A 58 -7.35 9.54 4.57
N CYS A 59 -7.15 10.75 5.09
CA CYS A 59 -7.60 11.97 4.45
C CYS A 59 -6.54 13.05 4.64
N GLY A 60 -6.26 13.82 3.59
CA GLY A 60 -5.36 14.95 3.69
C GLY A 60 -5.08 15.61 2.35
N ILE A 61 -3.88 16.15 2.24
CA ILE A 61 -3.44 16.95 1.10
C ILE A 61 -2.17 16.36 0.51
N GLY A 62 -2.02 16.54 -0.80
CA GLY A 62 -0.81 16.18 -1.51
C GLY A 62 -0.32 17.31 -2.40
N TYR A 63 0.99 17.28 -2.62
CA TYR A 63 1.72 18.14 -3.54
C TYR A 63 2.44 17.26 -4.56
N LYS A 64 2.29 17.55 -5.85
CA LYS A 64 2.95 16.82 -6.94
C LYS A 64 3.74 17.78 -7.82
N LYS A 65 4.91 17.34 -8.27
CA LYS A 65 5.72 18.06 -9.26
C LYS A 65 6.47 17.08 -10.14
N GLN A 66 6.29 17.20 -11.46
CA GLN A 66 6.96 16.40 -12.49
C GLN A 66 6.90 14.88 -12.20
N ASN A 67 7.96 14.34 -11.60
CA ASN A 67 8.19 12.92 -11.35
C ASN A 67 8.11 12.54 -9.87
N TRP A 68 7.67 13.42 -8.98
CA TRP A 68 7.50 13.10 -7.57
C TRP A 68 6.21 13.69 -7.00
N TRP A 69 5.77 13.12 -5.89
CA TRP A 69 4.68 13.65 -5.08
C TRP A 69 4.91 13.35 -3.59
N PHE A 70 4.29 14.16 -2.75
CA PHE A 70 4.28 14.04 -1.30
C PHE A 70 2.84 14.21 -0.79
N GLU A 71 2.46 13.43 0.21
CA GLU A 71 1.14 13.49 0.86
C GLU A 71 1.31 13.55 2.37
N SER A 72 0.51 14.39 3.01
CA SER A 72 0.38 14.50 4.46
C SER A 72 -1.09 14.29 4.83
N MET A 73 -1.36 13.29 5.67
CA MET A 73 -2.71 12.84 5.97
C MET A 73 -2.87 12.51 7.45
N ILE A 74 -4.13 12.49 7.89
CA ILE A 74 -4.54 11.83 9.13
C ILE A 74 -5.09 10.47 8.75
N GLN A 75 -4.60 9.43 9.43
CA GLN A 75 -5.03 8.05 9.28
C GLN A 75 -5.82 7.62 10.51
N ARG A 76 -6.98 6.99 10.27
CA ARG A 76 -7.70 6.22 11.26
C ARG A 76 -7.71 4.74 10.87
N GLN A 77 -7.25 3.89 11.78
CA GLN A 77 -7.25 2.44 11.65
C GLN A 77 -8.32 1.85 12.56
N TRP A 78 -9.14 0.96 12.02
CA TRP A 78 -10.04 0.09 12.78
C TRP A 78 -9.58 -1.34 12.67
N SER A 79 -9.47 -2.02 13.81
CA SER A 79 -9.14 -3.44 13.89
C SER A 79 -9.83 -4.06 15.10
N HIS A 80 -9.97 -5.38 15.13
CA HIS A 80 -10.58 -6.06 16.28
C HIS A 80 -9.77 -5.90 17.59
N VAL A 81 -8.46 -5.59 17.47
CA VAL A 81 -7.56 -5.32 18.60
C VAL A 81 -7.59 -3.86 19.06
N GLY A 82 -8.39 -3.02 18.40
CA GLY A 82 -8.58 -1.62 18.77
C GLY A 82 -8.37 -0.64 17.63
N ASN A 83 -8.63 0.63 17.92
CA ASN A 83 -8.48 1.72 16.96
C ASN A 83 -7.13 2.41 17.14
N ASN A 84 -6.50 2.79 16.03
CA ASN A 84 -5.30 3.63 16.05
C ASN A 84 -5.56 4.92 15.26
N LEU A 85 -4.93 6.00 15.71
CA LEU A 85 -4.86 7.26 15.00
C LEU A 85 -3.39 7.57 14.71
N LEU A 86 -3.08 7.92 13.47
CA LEU A 86 -1.71 8.19 13.03
C LEU A 86 -1.70 9.47 12.20
N LEU A 87 -0.59 10.19 12.24
CA LEU A 87 -0.21 11.06 11.13
C LEU A 87 0.46 10.19 10.08
N ASP A 88 0.22 10.46 8.80
CA ASP A 88 0.72 9.63 7.72
C ASP A 88 1.36 10.51 6.65
N PHE A 89 2.64 10.28 6.40
CA PHE A 89 3.44 11.01 5.43
C PHE A 89 3.92 10.06 4.35
N ARG A 90 3.56 10.33 3.10
CA ARG A 90 3.93 9.49 1.96
C ARG A 90 4.69 10.30 0.95
N PHE A 91 5.70 9.67 0.37
CA PHE A 91 6.49 10.24 -0.69
C PHE A 91 6.66 9.21 -1.79
N GLN A 92 6.55 9.64 -3.05
CA GLN A 92 6.94 8.81 -4.18
C GLN A 92 7.76 9.62 -5.16
N LYS A 93 8.80 9.00 -5.70
CA LYS A 93 9.62 9.55 -6.78
C LYS A 93 9.81 8.51 -7.88
N GLN A 94 9.63 8.95 -9.12
CA GLN A 94 10.00 8.21 -10.31
C GLN A 94 11.31 8.76 -10.87
N PHE A 95 12.32 7.89 -11.01
CA PHE A 95 13.63 8.27 -11.54
C PHE A 95 13.64 8.28 -13.07
N ALA A 96 14.72 8.82 -13.67
CA ALA A 96 14.86 8.91 -15.13
C ALA A 96 14.83 7.52 -15.81
N ASN A 97 15.44 6.52 -15.16
CA ASN A 97 15.37 5.11 -15.59
C ASN A 97 14.01 4.43 -15.30
N ARG A 98 12.97 5.22 -14.96
CA ARG A 98 11.61 4.79 -14.64
C ARG A 98 11.47 3.94 -13.37
N SER A 99 12.52 3.75 -12.59
CA SER A 99 12.40 3.15 -11.25
C SER A 99 11.52 4.03 -10.37
N THR A 100 10.84 3.43 -9.41
CA THR A 100 10.00 4.12 -8.44
C THR A 100 10.47 3.82 -7.03
N LEU A 101 10.56 4.87 -6.22
CA LEU A 101 10.72 4.79 -4.77
C LEU A 101 9.44 5.32 -4.13
N TYR A 102 8.86 4.55 -3.23
CA TYR A 102 7.75 4.93 -2.38
C TYR A 102 8.19 4.78 -0.92
N ILE A 103 7.88 5.78 -0.11
CA ILE A 103 8.18 5.83 1.32
C ILE A 103 6.91 6.25 2.03
N GLU A 104 6.62 5.61 3.15
CA GLU A 104 5.55 5.96 4.06
C GLU A 104 6.08 5.94 5.49
N GLN A 105 5.84 7.01 6.23
CA GLN A 105 6.14 7.12 7.65
C GLN A 105 4.89 7.57 8.39
N SER A 106 4.51 6.81 9.41
CA SER A 106 3.24 7.05 10.12
C SER A 106 3.45 6.93 11.63
N PRO A 107 3.76 8.03 12.34
CA PRO A 107 3.82 8.01 13.79
C PRO A 107 2.42 7.80 14.39
N PHE A 108 2.33 6.91 15.38
CA PHE A 108 1.09 6.68 16.09
C PHE A 108 0.84 7.79 17.12
N LEU A 109 -0.35 8.36 17.11
CA LEU A 109 -0.74 9.45 18.03
C LEU A 109 -1.18 8.93 19.41
N ASN A 110 -1.61 7.67 19.48
CA ASN A 110 -2.13 7.05 20.69
C ASN A 110 -1.19 6.01 21.33
N LYS A 111 0.03 5.87 20.82
CA LYS A 111 1.08 5.00 21.40
C LYS A 111 2.46 5.43 20.93
N HIS A 112 3.50 5.14 21.72
CA HIS A 112 4.89 5.37 21.36
C HIS A 112 5.38 4.33 20.33
N ALA A 113 4.98 4.51 19.08
CA ALA A 113 5.41 3.68 17.96
C ALA A 113 5.48 4.49 16.65
N LEU A 114 6.28 4.01 15.71
CA LEU A 114 6.43 4.56 14.36
C LEU A 114 6.28 3.44 13.32
N TYR A 115 5.33 3.59 12.40
CA TYR A 115 5.26 2.76 11.21
C TYR A 115 6.16 3.33 10.12
N ASN A 116 6.93 2.48 9.48
CA ASN A 116 7.76 2.82 8.32
C ASN A 116 7.55 1.78 7.23
N PHE A 117 7.46 2.25 5.99
CA PHE A 117 7.22 1.38 4.86
C PHE A 117 7.93 1.92 3.63
N PHE A 118 8.62 1.04 2.91
CA PHE A 118 9.41 1.40 1.74
C PHE A 118 9.12 0.41 0.62
N ILE A 119 8.94 0.92 -0.59
CA ILE A 119 8.93 0.11 -1.81
C ILE A 119 9.93 0.74 -2.78
N PHE A 120 10.80 -0.08 -3.34
CA PHE A 120 11.61 0.30 -4.49
C PHE A 120 11.34 -0.70 -5.61
N GLU A 121 10.91 -0.21 -6.77
CA GLU A 121 10.64 -1.04 -7.94
C GLU A 121 11.39 -0.51 -9.17
N HIS A 122 11.90 -1.43 -9.97
CA HIS A 122 12.50 -1.17 -11.27
C HIS A 122 11.65 -1.84 -12.37
N PRO A 123 11.33 -1.15 -13.47
CA PRO A 123 10.62 -1.78 -14.57
C PRO A 123 11.50 -2.85 -15.22
N LEU A 124 10.93 -4.05 -15.39
CA LEU A 124 11.51 -5.14 -16.17
C LEU A 124 10.78 -5.22 -17.53
N TRP A 125 11.22 -6.15 -18.38
CA TRP A 125 10.50 -6.56 -19.57
C TRP A 125 9.05 -7.00 -19.22
N TYR A 126 8.09 -6.68 -20.10
CA TYR A 126 6.72 -7.17 -20.16
C TYR A 126 5.75 -6.51 -19.16
N LYS A 127 5.87 -5.18 -18.97
CA LYS A 127 4.95 -4.40 -18.12
C LYS A 127 4.95 -4.84 -16.65
N PHE A 128 5.96 -5.61 -16.23
CA PHE A 128 6.20 -5.95 -14.84
C PHE A 128 7.24 -5.00 -14.26
N ASN A 129 7.11 -4.68 -12.98
CA ASN A 129 8.17 -4.08 -12.19
C ASN A 129 8.60 -5.08 -11.13
N ILE A 130 9.90 -5.18 -10.89
CA ILE A 130 10.48 -6.01 -9.84
C ILE A 130 11.16 -5.13 -8.81
N GLY A 131 11.18 -5.56 -7.57
CA GLY A 131 11.65 -4.70 -6.50
C GLY A 131 11.67 -5.36 -5.14
N GLY A 132 11.82 -4.50 -4.15
CA GLY A 132 11.75 -4.86 -2.74
C GLY A 132 10.71 -4.04 -2.01
N GLU A 133 10.17 -4.62 -0.95
CA GLU A 133 9.30 -3.96 0.01
C GLU A 133 9.84 -4.16 1.41
N THR A 134 9.71 -3.15 2.26
CA THR A 134 9.92 -3.26 3.69
C THR A 134 8.73 -2.70 4.45
N GLU A 135 8.40 -3.27 5.61
CA GLU A 135 7.40 -2.77 6.54
C GLU A 135 7.89 -2.97 7.95
N ASN A 136 8.01 -1.87 8.69
CA ASN A 136 8.57 -1.87 10.02
C ASN A 136 7.62 -1.15 10.98
N ILE A 137 7.37 -1.74 12.14
CA ILE A 137 6.78 -1.05 13.28
C ILE A 137 7.85 -0.96 14.36
N LEU A 138 8.34 0.25 14.59
CA LEU A 138 9.29 0.57 15.64
C LEU A 138 8.51 0.91 16.91
N LYS A 139 8.75 0.20 18.00
CA LYS A 139 8.16 0.47 19.32
C LYS A 139 9.13 0.03 20.41
N ALA A 140 8.97 0.59 21.61
CA ALA A 140 9.81 0.22 22.75
C ALA A 140 9.78 -1.31 22.99
N GLY A 141 10.96 -1.93 23.02
CA GLY A 141 11.15 -3.34 23.40
C GLY A 141 10.90 -4.40 22.32
N LYS A 142 10.16 -4.12 21.23
CA LYS A 142 9.96 -5.11 20.15
C LYS A 142 9.70 -4.45 18.80
N ASN A 143 10.67 -4.52 17.89
CA ASN A 143 10.47 -4.11 16.50
C ASN A 143 9.83 -5.25 15.71
N SER A 144 8.85 -4.93 14.87
CA SER A 144 8.34 -5.84 13.84
C SER A 144 8.99 -5.40 12.54
N LEU A 145 9.89 -6.22 12.00
CA LEU A 145 10.61 -5.93 10.75
C LEU A 145 10.17 -6.94 9.71
N GLY A 146 9.76 -6.46 8.54
CA GLY A 146 9.44 -7.30 7.40
C GLY A 146 10.12 -6.76 6.16
N ALA A 147 10.80 -7.63 5.41
CA ALA A 147 11.40 -7.25 4.14
C ALA A 147 11.33 -8.41 3.14
N GLY A 148 11.27 -8.09 1.85
CA GLY A 148 11.39 -9.12 0.84
C GLY A 148 11.02 -8.66 -0.57
N PRO A 149 11.02 -9.59 -1.53
CA PRO A 149 10.79 -9.28 -2.92
C PRO A 149 9.37 -8.81 -3.18
N ARG A 150 9.22 -8.01 -4.23
CA ARG A 150 7.95 -7.51 -4.73
C ARG A 150 7.95 -7.52 -6.25
N ILE A 151 6.82 -7.91 -6.83
CA ILE A 151 6.54 -7.78 -8.26
C ILE A 151 5.22 -7.04 -8.44
N SER A 152 5.18 -6.07 -9.35
CA SER A 152 3.97 -5.33 -9.68
C SER A 152 3.69 -5.31 -11.18
N ARG A 153 2.43 -5.14 -11.54
CA ARG A 153 1.97 -5.02 -12.92
C ARG A 153 0.83 -4.00 -13.00
N PRO A 154 1.00 -2.91 -13.76
CA PRO A 154 -0.12 -2.07 -14.16
C PRO A 154 -1.08 -2.88 -15.04
N LEU A 155 -2.34 -2.97 -14.62
CA LEU A 155 -3.38 -3.68 -15.37
C LEU A 155 -4.03 -2.79 -16.45
N GLY A 156 -3.76 -1.49 -16.41
CA GLY A 156 -4.29 -0.51 -17.35
C GLY A 156 -5.23 0.50 -16.68
N THR A 157 -6.13 1.06 -17.47
CA THR A 157 -7.11 2.04 -17.02
C THR A 157 -8.52 1.55 -17.35
N ILE A 158 -9.40 1.50 -16.35
CA ILE A 158 -10.82 1.17 -16.52
C ILE A 158 -11.61 2.47 -16.30
N GLY A 159 -12.19 3.00 -17.37
CA GLY A 159 -12.76 4.36 -17.35
C GLY A 159 -11.67 5.40 -17.07
N LYS A 160 -11.70 6.02 -15.88
CA LYS A 160 -10.65 6.95 -15.41
C LYS A 160 -9.76 6.36 -14.32
N THR A 161 -10.05 5.14 -13.88
CA THR A 161 -9.38 4.49 -12.76
C THR A 161 -8.15 3.73 -13.24
N LYS A 162 -6.97 4.08 -12.74
CA LYS A 162 -5.75 3.29 -12.99
C LYS A 162 -5.71 2.12 -12.01
N VAL A 163 -5.44 0.93 -12.52
CA VAL A 163 -5.41 -0.30 -11.72
C VAL A 163 -4.02 -0.91 -11.74
N VAL A 164 -3.50 -1.26 -10.57
CA VAL A 164 -2.23 -1.96 -10.40
C VAL A 164 -2.44 -3.18 -9.51
N MET A 165 -1.86 -4.30 -9.90
CA MET A 165 -1.73 -5.48 -9.04
C MET A 165 -0.27 -5.63 -8.62
N ALA A 166 -0.04 -6.08 -7.40
CA ALA A 166 1.31 -6.47 -6.96
C ALA A 166 1.26 -7.67 -6.03
N LEU A 167 2.37 -8.39 -5.95
CA LEU A 167 2.60 -9.48 -5.03
C LEU A 167 3.91 -9.20 -4.29
N SER A 168 3.94 -9.37 -2.99
CA SER A 168 5.15 -9.30 -2.19
C SER A 168 5.22 -10.45 -1.22
N TYR A 169 6.40 -11.02 -1.05
CA TYR A 169 6.68 -12.01 -0.01
C TYR A 169 7.61 -11.37 1.01
N ARG A 170 7.24 -11.42 2.29
CA ARG A 170 7.89 -10.64 3.35
C ARG A 170 8.37 -11.58 4.43
N MET A 171 9.68 -11.67 4.54
CA MET A 171 10.35 -12.42 5.59
C MET A 171 10.30 -11.61 6.88
N ARG A 172 9.87 -12.22 7.98
CA ARG A 172 9.74 -11.54 9.28
C ARG A 172 10.50 -12.30 10.37
N PRO A 173 11.57 -11.72 10.95
CA PRO A 173 12.20 -12.32 12.11
C PRO A 173 11.18 -12.42 13.26
N GLN A 174 11.02 -13.61 13.84
CA GLN A 174 10.17 -13.89 15.01
C GLN A 174 8.65 -13.72 14.80
N GLU A 175 8.20 -13.58 13.55
CA GLU A 175 6.78 -13.59 13.17
C GLU A 175 6.60 -14.51 11.94
N PRO A 176 5.38 -15.01 11.67
CA PRO A 176 5.09 -15.69 10.42
C PRO A 176 5.47 -14.82 9.22
N ASP A 177 6.10 -15.42 8.22
CA ASP A 177 6.32 -14.77 6.93
C ASP A 177 4.97 -14.42 6.29
N GLU A 178 4.93 -13.38 5.47
CA GLU A 178 3.67 -12.90 4.90
C GLU A 178 3.74 -12.81 3.38
N LEU A 179 2.79 -13.47 2.71
CA LEU A 179 2.53 -13.25 1.29
C LEU A 179 1.40 -12.21 1.15
N ARG A 180 1.72 -11.07 0.55
CA ARG A 180 0.80 -9.96 0.37
C ARG A 180 0.41 -9.75 -1.08
N LEU A 181 -0.89 -9.87 -1.37
CA LEU A 181 -1.49 -9.51 -2.64
C LEU A 181 -2.04 -8.08 -2.56
N TYR A 182 -1.65 -7.25 -3.51
CA TYR A 182 -2.11 -5.88 -3.64
C TYR A 182 -3.04 -5.73 -4.82
N LEU A 183 -4.15 -5.01 -4.61
CA LEU A 183 -4.98 -4.49 -5.69
C LEU A 183 -5.21 -3.01 -5.44
N VAL A 184 -4.65 -2.17 -6.30
CA VAL A 184 -4.63 -0.71 -6.14
C VAL A 184 -5.48 -0.06 -7.21
N PHE A 185 -6.46 0.72 -6.77
CA PHE A 185 -7.33 1.54 -7.61
C PHE A 185 -7.00 3.02 -7.36
N ASN A 186 -6.44 3.69 -8.36
CA ASN A 186 -6.22 5.13 -8.32
C ASN A 186 -7.32 5.83 -9.11
N VAL A 187 -8.21 6.51 -8.40
CA VAL A 187 -9.42 7.14 -8.93
C VAL A 187 -9.26 8.67 -8.87
N PRO A 188 -9.13 9.35 -10.02
CA PRO A 188 -9.18 10.80 -10.08
C PRO A 188 -10.65 11.26 -10.02
N LEU A 189 -10.93 12.16 -9.08
CA LEU A 189 -12.21 12.85 -8.91
C LEU A 189 -12.19 14.16 -9.70
N ARG A 190 -13.34 14.50 -10.31
CA ARG A 190 -13.56 15.84 -10.88
C ARG A 190 -14.37 16.65 -9.88
N LEU A 191 -13.85 17.79 -9.47
CA LEU A 191 -14.67 18.82 -8.84
C LEU A 191 -15.54 19.42 -9.94
N LYS A 192 -16.86 19.35 -9.77
CA LYS A 192 -17.78 20.14 -10.60
C LYS A 192 -17.78 21.54 -9.99
N HIS A 193 -17.27 22.52 -10.74
CA HIS A 193 -17.45 23.93 -10.45
C HIS A 193 -18.73 24.41 -11.12
#